data_AF-X0UZ63-F1
#
_entry.id   AF-X0UZ63-F1
#
_cell.length_a   1.000
_cell.length_b   1.000
_cell.length_c   1.000
_cell.angle_alpha   90.00
_cell.angle_beta   90.00
_cell.angle_gamma   90.00
#
_symmetry.space_group_name_H-M   'P 1'
#
loop_
_entity.id
_entity.type
_entity.pdbx_description
1 polymer ?
#
loop_
_entity_poly.entity_id
_entity_poly.type
_entity_poly.pdbx_seq_one_letter_code
_entity_poly.pdbx_strand_id
1 'polypeptide(L)' 'MAELKGSKTERNLLEAFAGESQANRRYLAFAKQAEKEGYPQVARLFRAAAEAETVHAHAHLRTLGGVKSTVENLKE' A
#
# COMPACT_ATOMS: atom_id res chain seq x y z
N MET A 1 -5.49 -23.23 -3.53
CA MET A 1 -6.24 -22.07 -2.98
C MET A 1 -7.54 -21.99 -3.77
N ALA A 2 -8.69 -21.80 -3.12
CA ALA A 2 -9.95 -21.57 -3.84
C ALA A 2 -9.73 -20.44 -4.87
N GLU A 3 -10.23 -20.59 -6.09
CA GLU A 3 -10.09 -19.56 -7.12
C GLU A 3 -10.70 -18.25 -6.60
N LEU A 4 -9.84 -17.29 -6.24
CA LEU A 4 -10.26 -15.99 -5.73
C LEU A 4 -11.05 -15.21 -6.79
N LYS A 5 -10.83 -15.52 -8.07
CA LYS A 5 -11.38 -14.84 -9.23
C LYS A 5 -12.92 -14.78 -9.21
N GLY A 6 -13.48 -13.58 -9.26
CA GLY A 6 -14.91 -13.31 -9.21
C GLY A 6 -15.53 -13.37 -7.81
N SER A 7 -14.75 -13.70 -6.78
CA SER A 7 -15.26 -13.79 -5.41
C SER A 7 -15.43 -12.42 -4.75
N LYS A 8 -16.22 -12.37 -3.66
CA LYS A 8 -16.26 -11.21 -2.77
C LYS A 8 -14.88 -10.92 -2.15
N THR A 9 -14.11 -11.96 -1.84
CA THR A 9 -12.78 -11.83 -1.23
C THR A 9 -11.79 -11.14 -2.17
N GLU A 10 -11.80 -11.46 -3.47
CA GLU A 10 -10.95 -10.75 -4.45
C GLU A 10 -11.26 -9.26 -4.50
N ARG A 11 -12.55 -8.89 -4.57
CA ARG A 11 -12.96 -7.48 -4.54
C ARG A 11 -12.50 -6.78 -3.26
N ASN A 12 -12.69 -7.41 -2.11
CA ASN A 12 -12.23 -6.86 -0.83
C ASN A 12 -10.70 -6.68 -0.79
N LEU A 13 -9.92 -7.61 -1.36
CA LEU A 13 -8.46 -7.51 -1.43
C LEU A 13 -8.01 -6.38 -2.36
N LEU A 14 -8.70 -6.16 -3.49
CA LEU A 14 -8.44 -5.04 -4.40
C LEU A 14 -8.76 -3.69 -3.73
N GLU A 15 -9.90 -3.61 -3.03
CA GLU A 15 -10.29 -2.43 -2.26
C GLU A 15 -9.28 -2.14 -1.13
N ALA A 16 -8.84 -3.18 -0.41
CA ALA A 16 -7.81 -3.06 0.62
C ALA A 16 -6.49 -2.56 0.01
N PHE A 17 -6.00 -3.18 -1.08
CA PHE A 17 -4.80 -2.74 -1.77
C PHE A 17 -4.86 -1.25 -2.17
N ALA A 18 -5.99 -0.81 -2.71
CA ALA A 18 -6.21 0.59 -3.06
C ALA A 18 -6.22 1.51 -1.81
N GLY A 19 -6.89 1.08 -0.74
CA GLY A 19 -6.96 1.79 0.53
C GLY A 19 -5.59 2.00 1.16
N GLU A 20 -4.79 0.93 1.27
CA GLU A 20 -3.44 0.99 1.84
C GLU A 20 -2.50 1.83 0.96
N SER A 21 -2.63 1.73 -0.36
CA SER A 21 -1.88 2.58 -1.29
C SER A 21 -2.21 4.07 -1.10
N GLN A 22 -3.49 4.41 -0.89
CA GLN A 22 -3.91 5.79 -0.63
C GLN A 22 -3.46 6.27 0.76
N ALA A 23 -3.51 5.41 1.78
CA ALA A 23 -3.02 5.71 3.13
C ALA A 23 -1.52 6.02 3.11
N ASN A 24 -0.69 5.18 2.46
CA ASN A 24 0.73 5.43 2.24
C ASN A 24 0.98 6.81 1.63
N ARG A 25 0.31 7.14 0.51
CA ARG A 25 0.50 8.43 -0.18
C ARG A 25 0.13 9.62 0.70
N ARG A 26 -0.97 9.51 1.46
CA ARG A 26 -1.38 10.55 2.42
C ARG A 26 -0.37 10.72 3.53
N TYR A 27 0.10 9.63 4.15
CA TYR A 27 1.08 9.70 5.24
C TYR A 27 2.42 10.28 4.77
N LEU A 28 2.88 9.97 3.56
CA LEU A 28 4.07 10.62 2.99
C LEU A 28 3.87 12.13 2.78
N ALA A 29 2.67 12.56 2.37
CA ALA A 29 2.35 13.98 2.24
C ALA A 29 2.30 14.68 3.61
N PHE A 30 1.69 14.03 4.61
CA PHE A 30 1.62 14.55 5.98
C PHE A 30 2.99 14.62 6.64
N ALA A 31 3.87 13.64 6.40
CA ALA A 31 5.25 13.69 6.85
C ALA A 31 5.99 14.92 6.32
N LYS A 32 5.82 15.24 5.03
CA LYS A 32 6.42 16.45 4.42
C LYS A 32 5.86 17.72 5.04
N GLN A 33 4.57 17.75 5.36
CA GLN A 33 3.96 18.92 5.99
C GLN A 33 4.46 19.10 7.44
N ALA A 34 4.50 18.03 8.22
CA ALA A 34 5.03 18.03 9.59
C ALA A 34 6.50 18.49 9.65
N GLU A 35 7.31 18.11 8.66
CA GLU A 35 8.69 18.60 8.54
C GLU A 35 8.75 20.13 8.33
N LYS A 36 7.92 20.66 7.42
CA LYS A 36 7.85 22.11 7.14
C LYS A 36 7.42 22.92 8.35
N GLU A 37 6.56 22.35 9.19
CA GLU A 37 6.04 22.99 10.40
C GLU A 37 6.98 22.83 11.61
N GLY A 38 8.11 22.15 11.46
CA GLY A 38 9.10 21.97 12.54
C GLY A 38 8.79 20.84 13.51
N TYR A 39 8.01 19.84 13.10
CA TYR A 39 7.66 18.65 13.91
C TYR A 39 8.38 17.37 13.41
N PRO A 40 9.71 17.23 13.63
CA PRO A 40 10.48 16.11 13.07
C PRO A 40 10.06 14.75 13.61
N GLN A 41 9.59 14.67 14.86
CA GLN A 41 9.11 13.40 15.45
C GLN A 41 7.80 12.93 14.81
N VAL A 42 6.90 13.86 14.52
CA VAL A 42 5.63 13.58 13.84
C VAL A 42 5.88 13.19 12.38
N ALA A 43 6.81 13.88 11.71
CA ALA A 43 7.23 13.51 10.36
C ALA A 43 7.81 12.08 10.32
N ARG A 44 8.63 11.70 11.31
CA ARG A 44 9.13 10.31 11.44
C ARG A 44 8.00 9.30 11.66
N LEU A 45 7.04 9.63 12.52
CA LEU A 45 5.88 8.76 12.78
C LEU A 45 5.07 8.52 11.49
N PHE A 46 4.76 9.57 10.72
CA PHE A 46 4.05 9.42 9.45
C PHE A 46 4.84 8.61 8.42
N ARG A 47 6.16 8.76 8.34
CA ARG A 47 7.00 7.93 7.46
C ARG A 47 6.97 6.45 7.87
N ALA A 48 7.04 6.17 9.16
CA ALA A 48 6.94 4.80 9.67
C ALA A 48 5.56 4.18 9.38
N ALA A 49 4.48 4.94 9.57
CA ALA A 49 3.14 4.50 9.20
C ALA A 49 3.02 4.25 7.68
N ALA A 50 3.55 5.13 6.84
CA ALA A 50 3.56 4.94 5.39
C ALA A 50 4.26 3.62 4.99
N GLU A 51 5.40 3.30 5.62
CA GLU A 51 6.12 2.04 5.37
C GLU A 51 5.28 0.82 5.79
N ALA A 52 4.56 0.90 6.90
CA ALA A 52 3.63 -0.15 7.31
C ALA A 52 2.53 -0.38 6.25
N GLU A 53 1.94 0.68 5.71
CA GLU A 53 0.92 0.53 4.66
C GLU A 53 1.50 -0.01 3.35
N THR A 54 2.77 0.26 3.05
CA THR A 54 3.47 -0.41 1.93
C THR A 54 3.55 -1.93 2.15
N VAL A 55 3.84 -2.37 3.38
CA VAL A 55 3.86 -3.80 3.71
C VAL A 55 2.46 -4.42 3.54
N HIS A 56 1.41 -3.75 4.03
CA HIS A 56 0.02 -4.22 3.90
C HIS A 56 -0.42 -4.29 2.43
N ALA A 57 -0.20 -3.23 1.65
CA ALA A 57 -0.51 -3.18 0.23
C ALA A 57 0.18 -4.32 -0.54
N HIS A 58 1.49 -4.51 -0.32
CA HIS A 58 2.22 -5.59 -0.97
C HIS A 58 1.74 -6.99 -0.55
N ALA A 59 1.27 -7.17 0.69
CA ALA A 59 0.70 -8.45 1.13
C ALA A 59 -0.61 -8.77 0.39
N HIS A 60 -1.51 -7.78 0.25
CA HIS A 60 -2.72 -7.92 -0.54
C HIS A 60 -2.41 -8.20 -2.02
N LEU A 61 -1.49 -7.45 -2.63
CA LEU A 61 -1.10 -7.62 -4.03
C LEU A 61 -0.50 -9.02 -4.29
N ARG A 62 0.36 -9.52 -3.39
CA ARG A 62 0.87 -10.90 -3.47
C ARG A 62 -0.24 -11.94 -3.35
N THR A 63 -1.22 -11.71 -2.47
CA THR A 63 -2.36 -12.62 -2.29
C THR A 63 -3.24 -12.68 -3.54
N LEU A 64 -3.36 -11.56 -4.26
CA LEU A 64 -4.04 -11.45 -5.55
C LEU A 64 -3.23 -12.02 -6.73
N GLY A 65 -1.96 -12.42 -6.52
CA GLY A 65 -1.08 -12.84 -7.59
C GLY A 65 -0.60 -11.71 -8.51
N GLY A 66 -0.68 -10.46 -8.06
CA GLY A 66 -0.27 -9.26 -8.81
C GLY A 66 1.23 -8.95 -8.73
N VAL A 67 2.04 -9.83 -8.12
CA VAL A 67 3.50 -9.73 -8.15
C VAL A 67 4.03 -10.95 -8.91
N LYS A 68 4.49 -10.74 -10.14
CA LYS A 68 4.98 -11.78 -11.05
C LYS A 68 6.47 -11.59 -11.33
N SER A 69 7.01 -12.26 -12.36
CA SER A 69 8.39 -12.00 -12.79
C SER A 69 8.56 -10.56 -13.29
N THR A 70 9.79 -10.05 -13.31
CA THR A 70 10.09 -8.69 -13.80
C THR A 70 9.57 -8.45 -15.22
N VAL A 71 9.69 -9.43 -16.11
CA VAL A 71 9.23 -9.31 -17.50
C VAL A 71 7.69 -9.29 -17.59
N GLU A 72 7.00 -10.00 -16.71
CA GLU A 72 5.54 -9.98 -16.65
C GLU A 72 5.02 -8.66 -16.05
N ASN A 73 5.63 -8.18 -14.96
CA ASN A 73 5.23 -6.93 -14.31
C ASN A 73 5.40 -5.70 -15.21
N LEU A 74 6.34 -5.72 -16.16
CA LEU A 74 6.52 -4.65 -17.16
C LEU A 74 5.38 -4.57 -18.21
N LYS A 75 4.52 -5.60 -18.29
CA LYS A 75 3.43 -5.69 -19.27
C LYS A 75 2.05 -5.38 -18.67
N GLU A 76 1.97 -5.21 -17.35
CA GLU A 76 0.75 -4.76 -16.65
C GLU A 76 0.57 -3.25 -16.75
#